data_AF-A0A3C1UBG4-F1
#
_entry.id   AF-A0A3C1UBG4-F1
#
_cell.length_a   1.000
_cell.length_b   1.000
_cell.length_c   1.000
_cell.angle_alpha   90.00
_cell.angle_beta   90.00
_cell.angle_gamma   90.00
#
_symmetry.space_group_name_H-M   'P 1'
#
loop_
_entity.id
_entity.type
_entity.pdbx_description
1 polymer ?
#
loop_
_entity_poly.entity_id
_entity_poly.type
_entity_poly.pdbx_seq_one_letter_code
_entity_poly.pdbx_strand_id
1 'polypeptide(L)'
;DVVADLKAKMEHFREQGCRQVILDPGFGFSKTLEQNYELMNGLAAFHELNAPLLVGISRKSMIFRLLGTSSAESLEGTTVLNTIAMLAGSHILRVHDVRAAVEARTILEELDKTKA
;
A
#
# COMPACT_ATOMS: atom_id res chain seq x y z
N ASP A 1 -2.04 -1.39 16.01
CA ASP A 1 -1.85 -2.85 16.01
C ASP A 1 -0.95 -3.37 14.90
N VAL A 2 -1.27 -3.14 13.63
CA VAL A 2 -0.48 -3.69 12.49
C VAL A 2 1.00 -3.25 12.53
N VAL A 3 1.27 -1.97 12.80
CA VAL A 3 2.66 -1.46 12.91
C VAL A 3 3.43 -2.17 14.03
N ALA A 4 2.80 -2.37 15.19
CA ALA A 4 3.43 -3.05 16.33
C ALA A 4 3.73 -4.52 16.04
N ASP A 5 2.80 -5.22 15.38
CA ASP A 5 2.99 -6.62 14.95
C ASP A 5 4.14 -6.75 13.93
N LEU A 6 4.17 -5.89 12.91
CA LEU A 6 5.26 -5.89 11.93
C LEU A 6 6.60 -5.50 12.55
N LYS A 7 6.62 -4.56 13.51
CA LYS A 7 7.84 -4.19 14.24
C LYS A 7 8.44 -5.38 14.97
N ALA A 8 7.63 -6.11 15.74
CA ALA A 8 8.09 -7.28 16.48
C ALA A 8 8.65 -8.37 15.55
N LYS A 9 7.97 -8.62 14.42
CA LYS A 9 8.44 -9.58 13.40
C LYS A 9 9.74 -9.13 12.73
N MET A 10 9.87 -7.84 12.42
CA MET A 10 11.07 -7.26 11.83
C MET A 10 12.26 -7.37 12.80
N GLU A 11 12.07 -7.06 14.08
CA GLU A 11 13.09 -7.20 15.12
C GLU A 11 13.54 -8.66 15.25
N HIS A 12 12.59 -9.60 15.28
CA HIS A 12 12.89 -11.03 15.30
C HIS A 12 13.72 -11.48 14.08
N PHE A 13 13.37 -11.06 12.87
CA PHE A 13 14.17 -11.39 11.68
C PHE A 13 15.57 -10.78 11.71
N ARG A 14 15.72 -9.56 12.25
CA ARG A 14 17.02 -8.91 12.41
C ARG A 14 17.92 -9.65 13.39
N GLU A 15 17.37 -10.18 14.48
CA GLU A 15 18.10 -11.03 15.43
C GLU A 15 18.64 -12.31 14.79
N GLN A 16 17.92 -12.86 13.81
CA GLN A 16 18.35 -14.02 13.01
C GLN A 16 19.32 -13.66 11.87
N GLY A 17 19.77 -12.40 11.80
CA GLY A 17 20.71 -11.91 10.77
C GLY A 17 20.06 -11.46 9.46
N CYS A 18 18.73 -11.54 9.33
CA CYS A 18 18.02 -11.04 8.16
C CYS A 18 17.81 -9.53 8.28
N ARG A 19 18.65 -8.76 7.57
CA ARG A 19 18.61 -7.28 7.61
C ARG A 19 17.79 -6.65 6.49
N GLN A 20 17.53 -7.38 5.41
CA GLN A 20 16.76 -6.91 4.26
C GLN A 20 15.29 -7.29 4.43
N VAL A 21 14.49 -6.35 4.94
CA VAL A 21 13.07 -6.55 5.21
C VAL A 21 12.27 -5.54 4.39
N ILE A 22 11.17 -6.02 3.78
CA ILE A 22 10.14 -5.19 3.17
C ILE A 22 8.87 -5.39 3.99
N LEU A 23 8.17 -4.29 4.29
CA LEU A 23 6.93 -4.29 5.05
C LEU A 23 5.73 -4.37 4.10
N ASP A 24 4.78 -5.26 4.38
CA ASP A 24 3.46 -5.29 3.73
C ASP A 24 2.37 -5.14 4.82
N PRO A 25 1.56 -4.06 4.79
CA PRO A 25 0.45 -3.86 5.72
C PRO A 25 -0.65 -4.93 5.64
N GLY A 26 -0.69 -5.70 4.55
CA GLY A 26 -1.61 -6.81 4.36
C GLY A 26 -3.05 -6.37 4.12
N PHE A 27 -3.29 -5.53 3.11
CA PHE A 27 -4.65 -5.14 2.72
C PHE A 27 -5.51 -6.34 2.33
N GLY A 28 -6.75 -6.38 2.82
CA GLY A 28 -7.71 -7.46 2.55
C GLY A 28 -7.39 -8.79 3.23
N PHE A 29 -6.55 -8.82 4.27
CA PHE A 29 -6.32 -9.98 5.12
C PHE A 29 -6.81 -9.70 6.54
N SER A 30 -7.82 -10.46 6.98
CA SER A 30 -8.44 -10.37 8.31
C SER A 30 -8.83 -8.94 8.72
N LYS A 31 -9.31 -8.13 7.77
CA LYS A 31 -9.72 -6.74 7.97
C LYS A 31 -11.10 -6.49 7.37
N THR A 32 -11.96 -5.75 8.08
CA THR A 32 -13.22 -5.23 7.54
C THR A 32 -12.97 -4.18 6.48
N LEU A 33 -14.03 -3.71 5.81
CA LEU A 33 -13.91 -2.63 4.83
C LEU A 33 -13.32 -1.38 5.48
N GLU A 34 -13.87 -0.98 6.62
CA GLU A 34 -13.49 0.19 7.42
C GLU A 34 -12.03 0.08 7.85
N GLN A 35 -11.62 -1.07 8.40
CA GLN A 35 -10.24 -1.30 8.83
C GLN A 35 -9.22 -1.20 7.69
N ASN A 36 -9.60 -1.55 6.45
CA ASN A 36 -8.71 -1.35 5.30
C ASN A 36 -8.54 0.14 4.95
N TYR A 37 -9.59 0.96 5.11
CA TYR A 37 -9.48 2.40 4.90
C TYR A 37 -8.75 3.11 6.04
N GLU A 38 -8.94 2.68 7.28
CA GLU A 38 -8.13 3.11 8.42
C GLU A 38 -6.64 2.80 8.19
N LEU A 39 -6.33 1.59 7.71
CA LEU A 39 -4.96 1.20 7.36
C LEU A 39 -4.38 2.07 6.24
N MET A 40 -5.17 2.39 5.21
CA MET A 40 -4.75 3.27 4.11
C MET A 40 -4.41 4.67 4.63
N ASN A 41 -5.25 5.25 5.49
CA ASN A 41 -4.99 6.55 6.10
C ASN A 41 -3.77 6.53 7.04
N GLY A 42 -3.48 5.38 7.65
CA GLY A 42 -2.37 5.18 8.58
C GLY A 42 -1.04 4.80 7.93
N LEU A 43 -0.90 4.77 6.60
CA LEU A 43 0.32 4.29 5.93
C LEU A 43 1.59 5.04 6.35
N ALA A 44 1.49 6.33 6.68
CA ALA A 44 2.65 7.12 7.10
C ALA A 44 3.32 6.60 8.39
N ALA A 45 2.56 5.94 9.28
CA ALA A 45 3.10 5.41 10.53
C ALA A 45 4.09 4.24 10.31
N PHE A 46 4.04 3.57 9.16
CA PHE A 46 4.97 2.48 8.84
C PHE A 46 6.40 2.97 8.59
N HIS A 47 6.58 4.26 8.26
CA HIS A 47 7.91 4.84 8.01
C HIS A 47 8.78 4.89 9.26
N GLU A 48 8.18 4.89 10.45
CA GLU A 48 8.89 4.80 11.74
C GLU A 48 9.72 3.51 11.87
N LEU A 49 9.38 2.46 11.11
CA LEU A 49 10.08 1.18 11.13
C LEU A 49 11.35 1.16 10.27
N ASN A 50 11.61 2.23 9.50
CA ASN A 50 12.81 2.39 8.65
C ASN A 50 13.05 1.19 7.71
N ALA A 51 11.99 0.74 7.03
CA ALA A 51 12.06 -0.32 6.03
C ALA A 51 11.15 0.01 4.83
N PRO A 52 11.49 -0.42 3.60
CA PRO A 52 10.66 -0.18 2.43
C PRO A 52 9.24 -0.73 2.60
N LEU A 53 8.26 0.04 2.14
CA LEU A 53 6.84 -0.29 2.26
C LEU A 53 6.28 -0.76 0.92
N LEU A 54 5.74 -1.98 0.90
CA LEU A 54 4.99 -2.55 -0.21
C LEU A 54 3.49 -2.41 0.04
N VAL A 55 2.75 -1.96 -0.97
CA VAL A 55 1.28 -1.85 -0.91
C VAL A 55 0.64 -2.70 -2.02
N GLY A 56 -0.24 -3.62 -1.63
CA GLY A 56 -0.94 -4.55 -2.52
C GLY A 56 -2.46 -4.49 -2.40
N ILE A 57 -3.08 -3.58 -3.16
CA ILE A 57 -4.52 -3.26 -3.09
C ILE A 57 -5.30 -3.61 -4.37
N SER A 58 -4.60 -4.01 -5.42
CA SER A 58 -5.21 -4.25 -6.75
C SER A 58 -6.31 -5.30 -6.70
N ARG A 59 -7.51 -4.91 -7.17
CA ARG A 59 -8.73 -5.75 -7.24
C ARG A 59 -9.20 -6.31 -5.88
N LYS A 60 -8.80 -5.69 -4.77
CA LYS A 60 -9.20 -6.12 -3.41
C LYS A 60 -10.66 -5.77 -3.13
N SER A 61 -11.28 -6.54 -2.24
CA SER A 61 -12.67 -6.36 -1.81
C SER A 61 -12.96 -4.98 -1.23
N MET A 62 -11.95 -4.28 -0.70
CA MET A 62 -12.13 -2.91 -0.25
C MET A 62 -12.61 -1.97 -1.36
N ILE A 63 -12.23 -2.22 -2.62
CA ILE A 63 -12.61 -1.40 -3.77
C ILE A 63 -14.01 -1.79 -4.24
N PHE A 64 -14.16 -3.04 -4.70
CA PHE A 64 -15.39 -3.43 -5.38
C PHE A 64 -16.59 -3.56 -4.45
N ARG A 65 -16.40 -3.85 -3.15
CA ARG A 65 -17.52 -3.83 -2.19
C ARG A 65 -17.94 -2.41 -1.85
N LEU A 66 -17.01 -1.45 -1.79
CA LEU A 66 -17.36 -0.05 -1.57
C LEU A 66 -18.15 0.51 -2.75
N LEU A 67 -17.70 0.22 -3.98
CA LEU A 67 -18.28 0.77 -5.20
C LEU A 67 -19.49 -0.03 -5.73
N GLY A 68 -19.81 -1.17 -5.11
CA GLY A 68 -20.87 -2.05 -5.60
C GLY A 68 -20.58 -2.68 -6.96
N THR A 69 -19.30 -2.92 -7.28
CA THR A 69 -18.82 -3.45 -8.56
C THR A 69 -18.19 -4.83 -8.41
N SER A 70 -17.53 -5.33 -9.48
CA SER A 70 -16.76 -6.57 -9.47
C SER A 70 -15.25 -6.33 -9.34
N SER A 71 -14.50 -7.39 -9.04
CA SER A 71 -13.02 -7.35 -9.06
C SER A 71 -12.44 -7.03 -10.44
N ALA A 72 -13.17 -7.36 -11.51
CA ALA A 72 -12.76 -7.06 -12.89
C ALA A 72 -12.90 -5.57 -13.22
N GLU A 73 -13.87 -4.89 -12.60
CA GLU A 73 -14.18 -3.46 -12.78
C GLU A 73 -13.57 -2.61 -11.67
N SER A 74 -12.48 -3.08 -11.06
CA SER A 74 -11.81 -2.40 -9.95
C SER A 74 -10.63 -1.53 -10.39
N LEU A 75 -10.41 -1.34 -11.69
CA LEU A 75 -9.20 -0.69 -12.20
C LEU A 75 -9.12 0.76 -11.73
N GLU A 76 -10.19 1.54 -11.91
CA GLU A 76 -10.26 2.96 -11.56
C GLU A 76 -10.05 3.15 -10.06
N GLY A 77 -10.76 2.38 -9.23
CA GLY A 77 -10.58 2.41 -7.77
C GLY A 77 -9.19 1.93 -7.33
N THR A 78 -8.60 0.96 -8.03
CA THR A 78 -7.22 0.51 -7.79
C THR A 78 -6.24 1.64 -8.07
N THR A 79 -6.40 2.33 -9.21
CA THR A 79 -5.53 3.45 -9.59
C THR A 79 -5.60 4.57 -8.57
N VAL A 80 -6.80 4.96 -8.12
CA VAL A 80 -6.97 5.98 -7.07
C VAL A 80 -6.24 5.60 -5.78
N LEU A 81 -6.47 4.38 -5.29
CA LEU A 81 -5.84 3.94 -4.04
C LEU A 81 -4.32 3.72 -4.18
N ASN A 82 -3.83 3.32 -5.36
CA ASN A 82 -2.38 3.25 -5.64
C ASN A 82 -1.74 4.63 -5.58
N THR A 83 -2.38 5.64 -6.18
CA THR A 83 -1.92 7.03 -6.12
C THR A 83 -1.86 7.53 -4.67
N ILE A 84 -2.88 7.24 -3.87
CA ILE A 84 -2.89 7.58 -2.44
C ILE A 84 -1.75 6.87 -1.69
N ALA A 85 -1.51 5.58 -1.96
CA ALA A 85 -0.42 4.84 -1.35
C ALA A 85 0.95 5.42 -1.70
N MET A 86 1.17 5.83 -2.96
CA MET A 86 2.41 6.50 -3.39
C MET A 86 2.58 7.85 -2.70
N LEU A 87 1.53 8.67 -2.63
CA LEU A 87 1.56 9.95 -1.91
C LEU A 87 1.82 9.76 -0.40
N ALA A 88 1.38 8.64 0.17
CA ALA A 88 1.67 8.26 1.56
C ALA A 88 3.07 7.64 1.75
N GLY A 89 3.90 7.57 0.69
CA GLY A 89 5.29 7.11 0.76
C GLY A 89 5.49 5.61 0.53
N SER A 90 4.55 4.88 -0.09
CA SER A 90 4.80 3.50 -0.48
C SER A 90 5.98 3.42 -1.46
N HIS A 91 6.86 2.45 -1.26
CA HIS A 91 8.05 2.25 -2.10
C HIS A 91 7.80 1.27 -3.24
N ILE A 92 6.90 0.30 -3.03
CA ILE A 92 6.59 -0.76 -3.98
C ILE A 92 5.07 -0.89 -4.08
N LEU A 93 4.55 -0.92 -5.30
CA LEU A 93 3.16 -1.29 -5.57
C LEU A 93 3.10 -2.71 -6.14
N ARG A 94 2.26 -3.56 -5.56
CA ARG A 94 1.92 -4.88 -6.11
C ARG A 94 0.59 -4.79 -6.87
N VAL A 95 0.65 -4.87 -8.20
CA VAL A 95 -0.50 -4.60 -9.08
C VAL A 95 -0.70 -5.71 -10.13
N HIS A 96 -1.94 -5.87 -10.59
CA HIS A 96 -2.24 -6.71 -11.77
C HIS A 96 -2.09 -5.90 -13.07
N ASP A 97 -2.52 -4.64 -13.05
CA ASP A 97 -2.61 -3.76 -14.22
C ASP A 97 -1.42 -2.79 -14.26
N VAL A 98 -0.26 -3.29 -14.71
CA VAL A 98 1.04 -2.57 -14.65
C VAL A 98 0.99 -1.23 -15.39
N ARG A 99 0.38 -1.19 -16.59
CA ARG A 99 0.30 0.03 -17.40
C ARG A 99 -0.31 1.20 -16.62
N ALA A 100 -1.48 0.99 -16.02
CA ALA A 100 -2.18 2.02 -15.26
C ALA A 100 -1.39 2.48 -14.02
N ALA A 101 -0.70 1.57 -13.34
CA ALA A 101 0.14 1.92 -12.19
C ALA A 101 1.35 2.77 -12.61
N VAL A 102 1.99 2.45 -13.74
CA VAL A 102 3.11 3.23 -14.30
C VAL A 102 2.64 4.62 -14.73
N GLU A 103 1.49 4.72 -15.40
CA GLU A 103 0.90 6.01 -15.80
C GLU A 103 0.66 6.91 -14.57
N ALA A 104 0.04 6.37 -13.52
CA ALA A 104 -0.18 7.10 -12.27
C ALA A 104 1.13 7.54 -11.61
N ARG A 105 2.13 6.66 -11.55
CA ARG A 105 3.46 6.98 -11.01
C ARG A 105 4.14 8.10 -11.80
N THR A 106 4.13 8.02 -13.13
CA THR A 106 4.76 9.03 -13.99
C THR A 106 4.10 10.41 -13.81
N ILE A 107 2.78 10.47 -13.63
CA ILE A 107 2.09 11.72 -13.31
C ILE A 107 2.56 12.26 -11.95
N LEU A 108 2.68 11.42 -10.91
CA LEU A 108 3.19 11.86 -9.61
C LEU A 108 4.64 12.35 -9.68
N GLU A 109 5.51 11.67 -10.44
CA GLU A 109 6.89 12.09 -10.66
C GLU A 109 6.97 13.47 -11.31
N GLU A 110 6.10 13.79 -12.28
CA GLU A 110 6.02 15.13 -12.86
C GLU A 110 5.52 16.18 -11.86
N LEU A 111 4.53 15.84 -11.02
CA LEU A 111 4.04 16.74 -9.98
C LEU A 111 5.13 17.06 -8.95
N ASP A 112 5.91 16.06 -8.53
CA ASP A 112 6.98 16.23 -7.54
C ASP A 112 8.08 17.18 -8.01
N LYS A 113 8.39 17.20 -9.32
CA LYS A 113 9.36 18.16 -9.90
C LYS A 113 8.94 19.63 -9.73
N THR A 114 7.65 19.88 -9.52
CA THR A 114 7.08 21.23 -9.40
C THR A 114 6.85 21.67 -7.96
N LYS A 115 7.09 20.79 -6.98
CA LYS A 115 7.02 21.15 -5.56
C LYS A 115 8.21 22.04 -5.20
N ALA A 116 7.92 23.20 -4.60
CA ALA A 116 8.91 24.19 -4.17
C ALA A 116 9.82 23.67 -3.05
#